data_AF-H0V5I7-F1
#
_entry.id   AF-H0V5I7-F1
#
_cell.length_a   1.000
_cell.length_b   1.000
_cell.length_c   1.000
_cell.angle_alpha   90.00
_cell.angle_beta   90.00
_cell.angle_gamma   90.00
#
_symmetry.space_group_name_H-M   'P 1'
#
loop_
_entity.id
_entity.type
_entity.pdbx_description
1 polymer ?
#
loop_
_entity_poly.entity_id
_entity_poly.type
_entity_poly.pdbx_seq_one_letter_code
_entity_poly.pdbx_strand_id
1 'polypeptide(L)'
;MERPGAAAAAGCEGVGGPGLGPAGGRRPPRAAGSAAAGSRQPSVETLDSPTGSHVEWCKQLIAATISSQISGSVTSENVSRDYKALRDGNKLAQMEEASLVPGESIKAIVKDVMYICPFMGAVSGTLTVTDFKMYFKNVERDPHFVLDVPLGVISRVEKIGAQSHGDNSCGIEIVCKDMRNLRLAYKQEEQRKLGIFENLSKHAFPLSNGQALFAFSYKEKFPVNGWKVYDPVAEYKRQGLPNESWKISKINSNYELCATYPAVIVVPTSVKDDDLSKVAAFRAKGRVPVLSWIHPESQATITRCSQPLVGPSDKRCKEDEKYLQTIMDANAQSHKLIIFDARQNSVADTNKVHS
;
A
#
# COMPACT_ATOMS: atom_id res chain seq x y z
N MET A 1 24.98 -25.38 57.71
CA MET A 1 25.01 -24.51 58.89
C MET A 1 24.46 -23.16 58.47
N GLU A 2 23.48 -22.53 59.09
CA GLU A 2 22.49 -22.89 60.10
C GLU A 2 21.68 -21.58 60.27
N ARG A 3 20.35 -21.66 60.36
CA ARG A 3 19.54 -20.54 60.85
C ARG A 3 19.25 -20.80 62.34
N PRO A 4 19.14 -19.73 63.12
CA PRO A 4 17.90 -19.48 63.87
C PRO A 4 17.41 -18.02 63.70
N GLY A 5 16.18 -17.62 64.03
CA GLY A 5 15.02 -18.40 64.51
C GLY A 5 14.10 -17.57 65.43
N ALA A 6 12.76 -17.68 65.24
CA ALA A 6 11.67 -17.18 66.12
C ALA A 6 11.47 -15.64 66.22
N ALA A 7 10.31 -15.05 66.59
CA ALA A 7 8.92 -15.49 66.91
C ALA A 7 7.96 -14.34 66.45
N ALA A 8 6.68 -14.48 66.03
CA ALA A 8 5.49 -15.27 66.41
C ALA A 8 4.53 -14.60 67.44
N ALA A 9 3.35 -14.15 66.97
CA ALA A 9 2.03 -13.97 67.65
C ALA A 9 1.01 -13.52 66.56
N ALA A 10 -0.10 -14.20 66.20
CA ALA A 10 -1.31 -14.63 66.95
C ALA A 10 -2.31 -13.48 67.20
N GLY A 11 -3.64 -13.56 66.95
CA GLY A 11 -4.55 -14.60 66.41
C GLY A 11 -5.70 -14.00 65.54
N CYS A 12 -6.54 -14.76 64.82
CA CYS A 12 -7.80 -15.41 65.27
C CYS A 12 -8.84 -14.43 65.89
N GLU A 13 -10.17 -14.40 65.66
CA GLU A 13 -11.16 -15.04 64.76
C GLU A 13 -12.53 -14.28 64.94
N GLY A 14 -13.67 -14.49 64.27
CA GLY A 14 -14.08 -15.36 63.15
C GLY A 14 -15.63 -15.46 63.01
N VAL A 15 -16.16 -15.80 61.81
CA VAL A 15 -17.52 -16.34 61.51
C VAL A 15 -18.79 -15.44 61.65
N GLY A 16 -19.72 -15.50 60.66
CA GLY A 16 -21.17 -15.29 60.89
C GLY A 16 -22.01 -14.57 59.81
N GLY A 17 -22.90 -15.30 59.10
CA GLY A 17 -24.16 -14.75 58.52
C GLY A 17 -25.37 -15.14 59.40
N PRO A 18 -26.66 -15.09 58.96
CA PRO A 18 -27.25 -14.71 57.65
C PRO A 18 -28.51 -13.76 57.74
N GLY A 19 -29.26 -13.52 56.64
CA GLY A 19 -30.74 -13.33 56.71
C GLY A 19 -31.45 -12.14 56.01
N LEU A 20 -32.07 -12.42 54.85
CA LEU A 20 -33.40 -11.99 54.32
C LEU A 20 -34.06 -10.60 54.61
N GLY A 21 -34.54 -9.91 53.55
CA GLY A 21 -35.60 -8.87 53.61
C GLY A 21 -35.88 -8.16 52.25
N PRO A 22 -37.14 -7.83 51.83
CA PRO A 22 -37.46 -7.67 50.38
C PRO A 22 -38.15 -6.36 49.90
N ALA A 23 -37.97 -6.04 48.61
CA ALA A 23 -38.89 -5.28 47.72
C ALA A 23 -38.40 -5.44 46.25
N GLY A 24 -39.19 -5.39 45.17
CA GLY A 24 -40.63 -5.22 44.96
C GLY A 24 -40.88 -4.61 43.57
N GLY A 25 -41.78 -5.16 42.74
CA GLY A 25 -42.20 -4.53 41.46
C GLY A 25 -42.32 -5.47 40.25
N ARG A 26 -43.55 -5.92 39.92
CA ARG A 26 -43.89 -6.65 38.69
C ARG A 26 -44.47 -5.70 37.62
N ARG A 27 -44.29 -6.04 36.33
CA ARG A 27 -45.02 -5.47 35.19
C ARG A 27 -46.54 -5.71 35.26
N PRO A 28 -47.34 -4.84 34.63
CA PRO A 28 -48.50 -5.24 33.81
C PRO A 28 -48.34 -4.80 32.33
N PRO A 29 -49.29 -5.13 31.41
CA PRO A 29 -48.94 -5.49 30.04
C PRO A 29 -49.41 -4.54 28.90
N ARG A 30 -49.12 -4.96 27.66
CA ARG A 30 -49.57 -4.36 26.39
C ARG A 30 -51.09 -4.11 26.35
N ALA A 31 -51.47 -2.98 25.76
CA ALA A 31 -52.78 -2.78 25.12
C ALA A 31 -52.58 -2.62 23.61
N ALA A 32 -53.47 -3.19 22.81
CA ALA A 32 -53.55 -2.95 21.36
C ALA A 32 -54.62 -1.88 21.10
N GLY A 33 -54.33 -0.93 20.20
CA GLY A 33 -55.20 0.17 19.82
C GLY A 33 -54.85 0.66 18.42
N SER A 34 -55.87 1.05 17.65
CA SER A 34 -55.83 1.13 16.19
C SER A 34 -55.58 2.53 15.61
N ALA A 35 -55.11 2.53 14.35
CA ALA A 35 -55.28 3.55 13.31
C ALA A 35 -54.72 4.97 13.51
N ALA A 36 -53.81 5.39 12.61
CA ALA A 36 -54.04 6.49 11.65
C ALA A 36 -52.80 6.71 10.76
N ALA A 37 -53.00 7.21 9.54
CA ALA A 37 -51.91 7.55 8.62
C ALA A 37 -51.23 8.88 8.98
N GLY A 38 -49.93 9.01 8.70
CA GLY A 38 -49.18 10.26 8.86
C GLY A 38 -47.79 10.18 8.24
N SER A 39 -47.61 10.85 7.10
CA SER A 39 -46.34 10.90 6.37
C SER A 39 -45.30 11.78 7.10
N ARG A 40 -44.17 11.18 7.50
CA ARG A 40 -42.95 11.91 7.88
C ARG A 40 -41.70 11.15 7.44
N GLN A 41 -40.94 11.73 6.51
CA GLN A 41 -39.52 11.39 6.35
C GLN A 41 -38.74 12.01 7.52
N PRO A 42 -37.78 11.30 8.13
CA PRO A 42 -36.73 11.94 8.91
C PRO A 42 -35.65 12.47 7.95
N SER A 43 -35.35 13.76 8.04
CA SER A 43 -34.20 14.37 7.40
C SER A 43 -32.90 13.79 7.97
N VAL A 44 -32.14 13.08 7.14
CA VAL A 44 -30.76 12.70 7.46
C VAL A 44 -29.87 13.86 7.05
N GLU A 45 -29.17 14.46 8.02
CA GLU A 45 -28.11 15.43 7.74
C GLU A 45 -26.98 14.74 6.98
N THR A 46 -26.78 15.13 5.72
CA THR A 46 -25.69 14.62 4.91
C THR A 46 -24.37 15.20 5.43
N LEU A 47 -23.55 14.35 6.07
CA LEU A 47 -22.17 14.69 6.39
C LEU A 47 -21.40 14.94 5.08
N ASP A 48 -21.05 16.20 4.83
CA ASP A 48 -20.20 16.58 3.69
C ASP A 48 -18.87 15.82 3.74
N SER A 49 -18.56 15.09 2.67
CA SER A 49 -17.28 14.38 2.56
C SER A 49 -16.13 15.39 2.38
N PRO A 50 -15.01 15.27 3.14
CA PRO A 50 -13.89 16.21 3.07
C PRO A 50 -13.22 16.34 1.69
N THR A 51 -13.51 15.42 0.77
CA THR A 51 -13.04 15.45 -0.63
C THR A 51 -13.73 16.53 -1.46
N GLY A 52 -15.01 16.84 -1.21
CA GLY A 52 -15.78 17.81 -2.01
C GLY A 52 -15.31 19.25 -1.82
N SER A 53 -15.15 19.66 -0.56
CA SER A 53 -14.68 21.01 -0.20
C SER A 53 -13.24 21.27 -0.64
N HIS A 54 -12.36 20.26 -0.53
CA HIS A 54 -11.02 20.35 -1.09
C HIS A 54 -11.08 20.55 -2.62
N VAL A 55 -11.79 19.69 -3.37
CA VAL A 55 -11.91 19.82 -4.84
C VAL A 55 -12.47 21.17 -5.28
N GLU A 56 -13.45 21.73 -4.57
CA GLU A 56 -13.99 23.06 -4.90
C GLU A 56 -12.99 24.19 -4.63
N TRP A 57 -12.27 24.12 -3.51
CA TRP A 57 -11.12 25.02 -3.24
C TRP A 57 -10.03 24.91 -4.32
N CYS A 58 -9.80 23.70 -4.87
CA CYS A 58 -8.88 23.50 -5.98
C CYS A 58 -9.33 24.28 -7.23
N LYS A 59 -10.60 24.14 -7.64
CA LYS A 59 -11.14 24.87 -8.80
C LYS A 59 -11.00 26.38 -8.62
N GLN A 60 -11.32 26.89 -7.43
CA GLN A 60 -11.20 28.32 -7.11
C GLN A 60 -9.75 28.79 -7.17
N LEU A 61 -8.80 28.03 -6.60
CA LEU A 61 -7.37 28.37 -6.66
C LEU A 61 -6.84 28.37 -8.11
N ILE A 62 -7.23 27.39 -8.93
CA ILE A 62 -6.87 27.33 -10.36
C ILE A 62 -7.44 28.56 -11.09
N ALA A 63 -8.75 28.82 -10.95
CA ALA A 63 -9.42 29.93 -11.63
C ALA A 63 -8.85 31.30 -11.20
N ALA A 64 -8.55 31.50 -9.92
CA ALA A 64 -7.93 32.73 -9.40
C ALA A 64 -6.49 32.91 -9.92
N THR A 65 -5.73 31.82 -10.00
CA THR A 65 -4.35 31.87 -10.51
C THR A 65 -4.34 32.26 -11.99
N ILE A 66 -5.19 31.64 -12.81
CA ILE A 66 -5.36 31.97 -14.24
C ILE A 66 -5.83 33.41 -14.41
N SER A 67 -6.84 33.85 -13.65
CA SER A 67 -7.37 35.21 -13.74
C SER A 67 -6.33 36.29 -13.39
N SER A 68 -5.48 36.05 -12.38
CA SER A 68 -4.50 37.04 -11.94
C SER A 68 -3.34 37.27 -12.91
N GLN A 69 -2.99 36.29 -13.75
CA GLN A 69 -1.90 36.42 -14.73
C GLN A 69 -2.33 37.08 -16.05
N ILE A 70 -3.63 37.14 -16.35
CA ILE A 70 -4.16 37.74 -17.59
C ILE A 70 -4.38 39.26 -17.48
N SER A 71 -4.56 39.80 -16.27
CA SER A 71 -4.71 41.26 -16.06
C SER A 71 -3.40 42.07 -16.16
N GLY A 72 -2.26 41.42 -16.42
CA GLY A 72 -0.97 42.09 -16.65
C GLY A 72 -0.83 42.58 -18.09
N SER A 73 -1.29 43.80 -18.39
CA SER A 73 -1.13 44.41 -19.72
C SER A 73 0.34 44.77 -20.01
N VAL A 74 1.04 43.94 -20.79
CA VAL A 74 2.36 44.28 -21.35
C VAL A 74 2.16 45.03 -22.66
N THR A 75 2.48 46.32 -22.66
CA THR A 75 2.46 47.17 -23.86
C THR A 75 3.59 46.81 -24.82
N SER A 76 3.28 46.68 -26.11
CA SER A 76 4.24 46.38 -27.17
C SER A 76 4.88 47.66 -27.73
N GLU A 77 6.21 47.75 -27.70
CA GLU A 77 6.98 48.63 -28.60
C GLU A 77 8.26 47.93 -29.10
N ASN A 78 8.62 48.23 -30.35
CA ASN A 78 9.62 47.51 -31.14
C ASN A 78 11.08 47.92 -30.85
N VAL A 79 12.01 46.96 -30.89
CA VAL A 79 13.31 47.16 -31.57
C VAL A 79 13.70 45.91 -32.35
N SER A 80 13.89 46.07 -33.66
CA SER A 80 14.40 45.03 -34.57
C SER A 80 15.89 44.76 -34.35
N ARG A 81 16.29 43.47 -34.35
CA ARG A 81 17.61 43.03 -34.81
C ARG A 81 17.68 41.51 -35.05
N ASP A 82 17.40 41.13 -36.29
CA ASP A 82 17.65 39.77 -36.79
C ASP A 82 19.15 39.45 -36.95
N TYR A 83 19.42 38.17 -37.26
CA TYR A 83 20.74 37.60 -37.58
C TYR A 83 21.69 37.23 -36.42
N LYS A 84 21.17 36.47 -35.45
CA LYS A 84 21.93 35.39 -34.79
C LYS A 84 21.14 34.11 -34.42
N ALA A 85 19.84 34.07 -34.71
CA ALA A 85 18.88 33.09 -34.17
C ALA A 85 19.05 31.60 -34.59
N LEU A 86 19.87 31.29 -35.61
CA LEU A 86 19.95 29.93 -36.19
C LEU A 86 20.87 28.94 -35.45
N ARG A 87 21.59 29.35 -34.39
CA ARG A 87 22.37 28.42 -33.54
C ARG A 87 21.78 28.17 -32.16
N ASP A 88 21.04 29.11 -31.60
CA ASP A 88 20.56 29.01 -30.21
C ASP A 88 19.21 28.29 -30.10
N GLY A 89 18.37 28.29 -31.16
CA GLY A 89 17.12 27.51 -31.19
C GLY A 89 17.33 26.01 -30.97
N ASN A 90 18.37 25.40 -31.58
CA ASN A 90 18.70 23.99 -31.36
C ASN A 90 19.25 23.71 -29.96
N LYS A 91 19.92 24.68 -29.32
CA LYS A 91 20.40 24.53 -27.94
C LYS A 91 19.25 24.61 -26.94
N LEU A 92 18.34 25.57 -27.11
CA LEU A 92 17.19 25.73 -26.22
C LEU A 92 16.25 24.52 -26.32
N ALA A 93 16.04 23.99 -27.53
CA ALA A 93 15.29 22.75 -27.75
C ALA A 93 15.93 21.53 -27.05
N GLN A 94 17.26 21.37 -27.12
CA GLN A 94 17.98 20.32 -26.37
C GLN A 94 17.97 20.55 -24.86
N MET A 95 17.82 21.79 -24.38
CA MET A 95 17.80 22.10 -22.95
C MET A 95 16.46 21.80 -22.26
N GLU A 96 15.34 21.72 -23.00
CA GLU A 96 14.03 21.36 -22.42
C GLU A 96 13.80 19.85 -22.30
N GLU A 97 14.52 19.02 -23.07
CA GLU A 97 14.20 17.61 -23.24
C GLU A 97 14.44 16.78 -21.95
N ALA A 98 13.53 15.84 -21.67
CA ALA A 98 13.59 14.99 -20.49
C ALA A 98 14.76 13.99 -20.62
N SER A 99 15.56 13.84 -19.57
CA SER A 99 16.59 12.78 -19.54
C SER A 99 15.93 11.41 -19.58
N LEU A 100 16.21 10.63 -20.62
CA LEU A 100 15.63 9.30 -20.82
C LEU A 100 16.55 8.20 -20.29
N VAL A 101 16.01 7.24 -19.55
CA VAL A 101 16.75 6.02 -19.16
C VAL A 101 16.75 5.00 -20.32
N PRO A 102 17.71 4.05 -20.38
CA PRO A 102 17.77 3.08 -21.47
C PRO A 102 16.47 2.27 -21.61
N GLY A 103 15.79 2.40 -22.76
CA GLY A 103 14.52 1.75 -23.05
C GLY A 103 13.27 2.62 -22.82
N GLU A 104 13.42 3.81 -22.24
CA GLU A 104 12.39 4.84 -22.14
C GLU A 104 12.14 5.51 -23.49
N SER A 105 10.88 5.84 -23.78
CA SER A 105 10.52 6.58 -24.99
C SER A 105 9.38 7.58 -24.76
N ILE A 106 9.53 8.76 -25.35
CA ILE A 106 8.57 9.86 -25.27
C ILE A 106 7.27 9.50 -25.99
N LYS A 107 6.14 9.85 -25.38
CA LYS A 107 4.76 9.61 -25.87
C LYS A 107 4.04 10.91 -26.20
N ALA A 108 4.26 11.95 -25.40
CA ALA A 108 3.79 13.30 -25.67
C ALA A 108 4.79 14.34 -25.15
N ILE A 109 4.89 15.46 -25.85
CA ILE A 109 5.53 16.70 -25.39
C ILE A 109 4.49 17.80 -25.60
N VAL A 110 4.19 18.56 -24.55
CA VAL A 110 3.24 19.68 -24.59
C VAL A 110 3.89 20.89 -23.94
N LYS A 111 3.96 22.00 -24.69
CA LYS A 111 4.43 23.30 -24.18
C LYS A 111 3.27 24.04 -23.51
N ASP A 112 3.59 25.18 -22.89
CA ASP A 112 2.63 26.11 -22.28
C ASP A 112 1.67 25.47 -21.23
N VAL A 113 2.11 24.37 -20.62
CA VAL A 113 1.41 23.74 -19.49
C VAL A 113 1.77 24.47 -18.21
N MET A 114 0.76 24.82 -17.42
CA MET A 114 0.90 25.47 -16.13
C MET A 114 0.86 24.43 -15.00
N TYR A 115 2.00 24.16 -14.35
CA TYR A 115 2.01 23.46 -13.08
C TYR A 115 1.65 24.42 -11.95
N ILE A 116 0.68 24.03 -11.12
CA ILE A 116 0.18 24.85 -10.02
C ILE A 116 0.81 24.32 -8.73
N CYS A 117 1.98 24.88 -8.40
CA CYS A 117 2.76 24.50 -7.23
C CYS A 117 2.10 25.05 -5.95
N PRO A 118 1.74 24.21 -4.97
CA PRO A 118 1.13 24.69 -3.71
C PRO A 118 2.07 25.56 -2.87
N PHE A 119 3.37 25.57 -3.17
CA PHE A 119 4.39 26.35 -2.45
C PHE A 119 4.90 27.58 -3.20
N MET A 120 4.77 27.61 -4.53
CA MET A 120 5.39 28.64 -5.39
C MET A 120 4.40 29.33 -6.35
N GLY A 121 3.13 28.94 -6.34
CA GLY A 121 2.12 29.38 -7.31
C GLY A 121 2.26 28.71 -8.68
N ALA A 122 1.69 29.33 -9.71
CA ALA A 122 1.79 28.84 -11.08
C ALA A 122 3.21 28.96 -11.66
N VAL A 123 3.58 27.93 -12.42
CA VAL A 123 4.80 27.85 -13.22
C VAL A 123 4.39 27.32 -14.60
N SER A 124 4.53 28.13 -15.65
CA SER A 124 4.37 27.66 -17.05
C SER A 124 5.59 26.85 -17.49
N GLY A 125 5.45 25.90 -18.41
CA GLY A 125 6.58 25.12 -18.90
C GLY A 125 6.20 23.98 -19.83
N THR A 126 7.19 23.16 -20.15
CA THR A 126 7.05 21.99 -21.04
C THR A 126 6.80 20.73 -20.21
N LEU A 127 5.71 20.03 -20.52
CA LEU A 127 5.35 18.72 -20.00
C LEU A 127 5.72 17.63 -21.01
N THR A 128 6.56 16.69 -20.59
CA THR A 128 6.90 15.47 -21.32
C THR A 128 6.31 14.26 -20.61
N VAL A 129 5.63 13.39 -21.35
CA VAL A 129 5.13 12.09 -20.86
C VAL A 129 5.84 11.00 -21.63
N THR A 130 6.45 10.05 -20.92
CA THR A 130 7.12 8.86 -21.48
C THR A 130 6.33 7.59 -21.15
N ASP A 131 6.88 6.40 -21.44
CA ASP A 131 6.39 5.13 -20.88
C ASP A 131 6.87 4.84 -19.44
N PHE A 132 7.68 5.72 -18.85
CA PHE A 132 8.21 5.56 -17.49
C PHE A 132 7.80 6.68 -16.54
N LYS A 133 7.84 7.95 -16.98
CA LYS A 133 7.66 9.13 -16.13
C LYS A 133 6.85 10.26 -16.79
N MET A 134 6.30 11.11 -15.93
CA MET A 134 5.88 12.46 -16.26
C MET A 134 7.01 13.39 -15.84
N TYR A 135 7.48 14.23 -16.76
CA TYR A 135 8.55 15.18 -16.55
C TYR A 135 8.07 16.58 -16.94
N PHE A 136 8.09 17.52 -16.00
CA PHE A 136 7.74 18.91 -16.27
C PHE A 136 8.93 19.82 -16.00
N LYS A 137 9.19 20.78 -16.89
CA LYS A 137 10.32 21.69 -16.81
C LYS A 137 9.98 23.11 -17.23
N ASN A 138 10.41 24.09 -16.43
CA ASN A 138 10.47 25.50 -16.80
C ASN A 138 11.95 25.92 -16.86
N VAL A 139 12.34 26.53 -17.99
CA VAL A 139 13.70 27.02 -18.25
C VAL A 139 13.88 28.52 -17.99
N GLU A 140 12.82 29.22 -17.59
CA GLU A 140 12.83 30.67 -17.35
C GLU A 140 13.33 31.05 -15.95
N ARG A 141 13.26 30.12 -15.00
CA ARG A 141 13.79 30.27 -13.64
C ARG A 141 15.22 29.75 -13.53
N ASP A 142 16.01 30.39 -12.68
CA ASP A 142 17.33 29.92 -12.24
C ASP A 142 17.31 29.66 -10.72
N PRO A 143 17.56 28.43 -10.23
CA PRO A 143 17.70 27.20 -11.02
C PRO A 143 16.39 26.81 -11.73
N HIS A 144 16.52 26.11 -12.86
CA HIS A 144 15.37 25.60 -13.62
C HIS A 144 14.42 24.81 -12.72
N PHE A 145 13.11 25.10 -12.79
CA PHE A 145 12.12 24.32 -12.07
C PHE A 145 11.89 22.99 -12.79
N VAL A 146 12.06 21.88 -12.07
CA VAL A 146 11.89 20.52 -12.59
C VAL A 146 10.99 19.71 -11.65
N LEU A 147 10.04 18.98 -12.23
CA LEU A 147 9.18 18.01 -11.56
C LEU A 147 9.26 16.69 -12.33
N ASP A 148 10.05 15.74 -11.82
CA ASP A 148 10.18 14.37 -12.34
C ASP A 148 9.35 13.41 -11.47
N VAL A 149 8.45 12.65 -12.09
CA VAL A 149 7.44 11.82 -11.42
C VAL A 149 7.28 10.49 -12.18
N PRO A 150 7.83 9.37 -11.68
CA PRO A 150 7.62 8.06 -12.29
C PRO A 150 6.14 7.71 -12.34
N LEU A 151 5.61 7.31 -13.50
CA LEU A 151 4.17 7.08 -13.69
C LEU A 151 3.63 5.99 -12.75
N GLY A 152 4.48 5.05 -12.32
CA GLY A 152 4.15 4.04 -11.32
C GLY A 152 3.75 4.60 -9.94
N VAL A 153 4.13 5.84 -9.58
CA VAL A 153 3.66 6.48 -8.33
C VAL A 153 2.27 7.10 -8.49
N ILE A 154 1.76 7.28 -9.70
CA ILE A 154 0.42 7.82 -9.92
C ILE A 154 -0.62 6.79 -9.45
N SER A 155 -1.59 7.26 -8.67
CA SER A 155 -2.72 6.50 -8.14
C SER A 155 -4.01 6.83 -8.90
N ARG A 156 -4.21 8.10 -9.26
CA ARG A 156 -5.41 8.58 -9.97
C ARG A 156 -5.06 9.78 -10.85
N VAL A 157 -5.78 9.93 -11.96
CA VAL A 157 -5.72 11.09 -12.87
C VAL A 157 -7.15 11.54 -13.13
N GLU A 158 -7.46 12.81 -12.88
CA GLU A 158 -8.80 13.37 -13.01
C GLU A 158 -8.79 14.66 -13.82
N LYS A 159 -9.78 14.86 -14.69
CA LYS A 159 -9.96 16.14 -15.41
C LYS A 159 -10.66 17.13 -14.48
N ILE A 160 -10.05 18.31 -14.29
CA ILE A 160 -10.70 19.47 -13.69
C ILE A 160 -11.13 20.41 -14.81
N GLY A 161 -12.41 20.73 -14.88
CA GLY A 161 -12.91 21.83 -15.71
C GLY A 161 -13.10 23.09 -14.87
N ALA A 162 -12.63 24.24 -15.36
CA ALA A 162 -12.96 25.54 -14.82
C ALA A 162 -13.77 26.33 -15.87
N GLN A 163 -15.05 26.55 -15.60
CA GLN A 163 -15.85 27.54 -16.35
C GLN A 163 -15.56 28.92 -15.76
N SER A 164 -14.58 29.62 -16.33
CA SER A 164 -14.23 31.00 -15.96
C SER A 164 -14.37 31.91 -17.17
N HIS A 165 -14.86 33.13 -16.95
CA HIS A 165 -15.32 34.08 -17.96
C HIS A 165 -14.40 34.21 -19.20
N GLY A 166 -14.83 33.63 -20.32
CA GLY A 166 -14.23 33.82 -21.65
C GLY A 166 -13.12 32.83 -22.02
N ASP A 167 -12.33 32.34 -21.06
CA ASP A 167 -11.18 31.46 -21.32
C ASP A 167 -11.44 30.00 -20.92
N ASN A 168 -11.41 29.12 -21.92
CA ASN A 168 -11.80 27.71 -21.80
C ASN A 168 -10.63 26.87 -21.24
N SER A 169 -10.27 27.12 -19.97
CA SER A 169 -9.16 26.44 -19.30
C SER A 169 -9.54 25.02 -18.83
N CYS A 170 -8.69 24.06 -19.17
CA CYS A 170 -8.77 22.70 -18.63
C CYS A 170 -7.61 22.44 -17.69
N GLY A 171 -7.82 21.55 -16.72
CA GLY A 171 -6.75 21.04 -15.87
C GLY A 171 -6.84 19.55 -15.61
N ILE A 172 -5.80 19.04 -14.99
CA ILE A 172 -5.69 17.67 -14.49
C ILE A 172 -5.21 17.72 -13.04
N GLU A 173 -5.87 16.98 -12.16
CA GLU A 173 -5.31 16.60 -10.86
C GLU A 173 -4.78 15.17 -10.90
N ILE A 174 -3.57 14.99 -10.40
CA ILE A 174 -2.84 13.72 -10.35
C ILE A 174 -2.59 13.42 -8.87
N VAL A 175 -3.19 12.34 -8.38
CA VAL A 175 -3.02 11.88 -7.00
C VAL A 175 -1.92 10.82 -6.99
N CYS A 176 -0.87 11.01 -6.20
CA CYS A 176 0.28 10.12 -6.14
C CYS A 176 0.32 9.30 -4.84
N LYS A 177 0.96 8.12 -4.92
CA LYS A 177 1.18 7.17 -3.81
C LYS A 177 2.26 7.63 -2.83
N ASP A 178 3.02 8.66 -3.20
CA ASP A 178 4.07 9.30 -2.40
C ASP A 178 3.56 10.53 -1.64
N MET A 179 2.25 10.56 -1.34
CA MET A 179 1.56 11.62 -0.58
C MET A 179 1.52 13.00 -1.26
N ARG A 180 1.80 13.06 -2.57
CA ARG A 180 1.69 14.30 -3.37
C ARG A 180 0.40 14.34 -4.19
N ASN A 181 -0.15 15.54 -4.35
CA ASN A 181 -1.17 15.85 -5.36
C ASN A 181 -0.60 16.91 -6.30
N LEU A 182 -0.63 16.67 -7.61
CA LEU A 182 -0.08 17.55 -8.63
C LEU A 182 -1.21 18.12 -9.48
N ARG A 183 -1.16 19.41 -9.79
CA ARG A 183 -2.17 20.08 -10.62
C ARG A 183 -1.52 20.70 -11.83
N LEU A 184 -2.07 20.38 -12.99
CA LEU A 184 -1.70 20.94 -14.28
C LEU A 184 -2.90 21.70 -14.84
N ALA A 185 -2.68 22.84 -15.47
CA ALA A 185 -3.66 23.58 -16.26
C ALA A 185 -3.08 23.86 -17.65
N TYR A 186 -3.93 23.91 -18.67
CA TYR A 186 -3.54 24.08 -20.07
C TYR A 186 -4.72 24.56 -20.92
N LYS A 187 -4.45 25.00 -22.15
CA LYS A 187 -5.51 25.46 -23.06
C LYS A 187 -6.27 24.27 -23.65
N GLN A 188 -7.60 24.39 -23.77
CA GLN A 188 -8.46 23.31 -24.31
C GLN A 188 -8.00 22.79 -25.68
N GLU A 189 -7.41 23.65 -26.52
CA GLU A 189 -6.96 23.32 -27.86
C GLU A 189 -5.74 22.39 -27.87
N GLU A 190 -4.77 22.60 -26.98
CA GLU A 190 -3.57 21.76 -26.85
C GLU A 190 -3.92 20.35 -26.40
N GLN A 191 -4.85 20.23 -25.46
CA GLN A 191 -5.38 18.94 -25.02
C GLN A 191 -6.05 18.15 -26.14
N ARG A 192 -6.71 18.81 -27.10
CA ARG A 192 -7.26 18.13 -28.30
C ARG A 192 -6.17 17.67 -29.27
N LYS A 193 -5.05 18.39 -29.35
CA LYS A 193 -3.93 18.06 -30.24
C LYS A 193 -3.02 16.96 -29.68
N LEU A 194 -2.82 16.93 -28.37
CA LEU A 194 -1.74 16.14 -27.73
C LEU A 194 -2.22 15.14 -26.67
N GLY A 195 -3.49 15.20 -26.24
CA GLY A 195 -4.12 14.18 -25.39
C GLY A 195 -3.35 13.88 -24.10
N ILE A 196 -3.06 14.91 -23.29
CA ILE A 196 -2.25 14.78 -22.06
C ILE A 196 -2.89 13.76 -21.12
N PHE A 197 -4.17 13.93 -20.84
CA PHE A 197 -4.92 13.04 -19.96
C PHE A 197 -4.92 11.60 -20.46
N GLU A 198 -5.10 11.41 -21.78
CA GLU A 198 -5.19 10.10 -22.42
C GLU A 198 -3.83 9.40 -22.39
N ASN A 199 -2.73 10.12 -22.65
CA ASN A 199 -1.36 9.60 -22.52
C ASN A 199 -1.02 9.23 -21.06
N LEU A 200 -1.29 10.13 -20.10
CA LEU A 200 -1.07 9.86 -18.68
C LEU A 200 -1.88 8.65 -18.21
N SER A 201 -3.18 8.60 -18.52
CA SER A 201 -4.06 7.49 -18.11
C SER A 201 -3.65 6.15 -18.75
N LYS A 202 -3.17 6.18 -19.99
CA LYS A 202 -2.68 4.99 -20.68
C LYS A 202 -1.38 4.45 -20.08
N HIS A 203 -0.41 5.33 -19.86
CA HIS A 203 0.96 4.94 -19.49
C HIS A 203 1.19 4.85 -17.98
N ALA A 204 0.37 5.49 -17.13
CA ALA A 204 0.38 5.27 -15.68
C ALA A 204 -0.32 3.99 -15.25
N PHE A 205 -1.27 3.50 -16.05
CA PHE A 205 -2.03 2.29 -15.77
C PHE A 205 -1.84 1.24 -16.88
N PRO A 206 -0.60 0.82 -17.20
CA PRO A 206 -0.30 0.01 -18.39
C PRO A 206 -1.06 -1.32 -18.39
N LEU A 207 -1.15 -1.99 -17.23
CA LEU A 207 -1.88 -3.27 -17.08
C LEU A 207 -3.38 -3.12 -17.40
N SER A 208 -4.00 -2.02 -16.99
CA SER A 208 -5.41 -1.70 -17.31
C SER A 208 -5.63 -1.39 -18.79
N ASN A 209 -4.57 -1.06 -19.53
CA ASN A 209 -4.57 -0.72 -20.94
C ASN A 209 -3.96 -1.83 -21.83
N GLY A 210 -3.78 -3.05 -21.30
CA GLY A 210 -3.22 -4.18 -22.04
C GLY A 210 -1.72 -4.04 -22.39
N GLN A 211 -0.99 -3.20 -21.67
CA GLN A 211 0.43 -2.92 -21.88
C GLN A 211 1.31 -3.56 -20.79
N ALA A 212 2.56 -3.85 -21.12
CA ALA A 212 3.56 -4.29 -20.15
C ALA A 212 3.99 -3.14 -19.23
N LEU A 213 4.43 -3.47 -18.01
CA LEU A 213 5.10 -2.53 -17.11
C LEU A 213 6.45 -2.09 -17.70
N PHE A 214 6.87 -0.85 -17.41
CA PHE A 214 8.17 -0.31 -17.89
C PHE A 214 9.38 -1.19 -17.52
N ALA A 215 9.30 -1.96 -16.42
CA ALA A 215 10.33 -2.93 -16.03
C ALA A 215 10.70 -3.96 -17.12
N PHE A 216 9.82 -4.22 -18.09
CA PHE A 216 10.11 -5.09 -19.25
C PHE A 216 10.74 -4.35 -20.44
N SER A 217 10.65 -3.02 -20.48
CA SER A 217 11.26 -2.17 -21.51
C SER A 217 12.64 -1.64 -21.12
N TYR A 218 12.90 -1.52 -19.82
CA TYR A 218 14.14 -0.99 -19.23
C TYR A 218 15.37 -1.85 -19.56
N LYS A 219 16.45 -1.20 -20.00
CA LYS A 219 17.64 -1.84 -20.62
C LYS A 219 18.97 -1.44 -19.97
N GLU A 220 18.93 -0.74 -18.84
CA GLU A 220 20.16 -0.34 -18.14
C GLU A 220 20.90 -1.57 -17.59
N LYS A 221 22.23 -1.47 -17.53
CA LYS A 221 23.11 -2.57 -17.12
C LYS A 221 23.90 -2.16 -15.89
N PHE A 222 23.74 -2.94 -14.83
CA PHE A 222 24.51 -2.79 -13.59
C PHE A 222 25.60 -3.85 -13.51
N PRO A 223 26.75 -3.58 -12.86
CA PRO A 223 27.83 -4.56 -12.71
C PRO A 223 27.45 -5.75 -11.81
N VAL A 224 26.44 -5.59 -10.95
CA VAL A 224 25.91 -6.63 -10.06
C VAL A 224 24.53 -7.07 -10.54
N ASN A 225 24.34 -8.38 -10.71
CA ASN A 225 23.04 -8.95 -11.04
C ASN A 225 22.20 -9.14 -9.76
N GLY A 226 21.27 -8.23 -9.49
CA GLY A 226 20.38 -8.25 -8.33
C GLY A 226 19.60 -9.58 -8.16
N TRP A 227 19.26 -10.25 -9.25
CA TRP A 227 18.56 -11.56 -9.23
C TRP A 227 19.41 -12.72 -8.70
N LYS A 228 20.70 -12.50 -8.42
CA LYS A 228 21.61 -13.50 -7.84
C LYS A 228 22.03 -13.19 -6.40
N VAL A 229 21.52 -12.12 -5.79
CA VAL A 229 21.83 -11.73 -4.41
C VAL A 229 21.26 -12.71 -3.38
N TYR A 230 20.07 -13.27 -3.65
CA TYR A 230 19.41 -14.22 -2.74
C TYR A 230 19.42 -15.64 -3.30
N ASP A 231 20.11 -16.54 -2.60
CA ASP A 231 19.99 -17.99 -2.76
C ASP A 231 19.36 -18.56 -1.47
N PRO A 232 18.15 -19.15 -1.53
CA PRO A 232 17.49 -19.72 -0.36
C PRO A 232 18.32 -20.79 0.36
N VAL A 233 19.05 -21.63 -0.38
CA VAL A 233 19.86 -22.72 0.19
C VAL A 233 21.11 -22.16 0.85
N ALA A 234 21.72 -21.11 0.28
CA ALA A 234 22.83 -20.41 0.92
C ALA A 234 22.42 -19.71 2.22
N GLU A 235 21.24 -19.07 2.26
CA GLU A 235 20.72 -18.45 3.48
C GLU A 235 20.41 -19.49 4.57
N TYR A 236 19.77 -20.62 4.22
CA TYR A 236 19.57 -21.70 5.19
C TYR A 236 20.91 -22.27 5.70
N LYS A 237 21.92 -22.45 4.85
CA LYS A 237 23.27 -22.85 5.27
C LYS A 237 23.92 -21.83 6.21
N ARG A 238 23.73 -20.53 5.98
CA ARG A 238 24.20 -19.45 6.87
C ARG A 238 23.57 -19.53 8.27
N GLN A 239 22.37 -20.11 8.38
CA GLN A 239 21.69 -20.39 9.64
C GLN A 239 22.04 -21.77 10.25
N GLY A 240 22.96 -22.54 9.65
CA GLY A 240 23.34 -23.88 10.13
C GLY A 240 22.38 -25.00 9.71
N LEU A 241 21.64 -24.83 8.60
CA LEU A 241 20.65 -25.78 8.10
C LEU A 241 21.07 -26.45 6.77
N PRO A 242 20.66 -27.69 6.49
CA PRO A 242 19.88 -28.59 7.37
C PRO A 242 20.71 -29.12 8.56
N ASN A 243 20.01 -29.55 9.61
CA ASN A 243 20.61 -30.21 10.77
C ASN A 243 19.76 -31.44 11.17
N GLU A 244 20.03 -32.03 12.34
CA GLU A 244 19.32 -33.23 12.80
C GLU A 244 17.79 -32.98 12.93
N SER A 245 17.41 -31.82 13.47
CA SER A 245 16.01 -31.45 13.73
C SER A 245 15.27 -30.90 12.51
N TRP A 246 15.97 -30.28 11.54
CA TRP A 246 15.36 -29.52 10.44
C TRP A 246 15.96 -29.87 9.07
N LYS A 247 15.09 -30.20 8.11
CA LYS A 247 15.45 -30.51 6.72
C LYS A 247 15.00 -29.43 5.74
N ILE A 248 15.79 -29.22 4.69
CA ILE A 248 15.39 -28.47 3.49
C ILE A 248 14.52 -29.42 2.64
N SER A 249 13.21 -29.15 2.57
CA SER A 249 12.26 -29.92 1.75
C SER A 249 12.10 -29.34 0.36
N LYS A 250 11.91 -30.23 -0.62
CA LYS A 250 11.60 -29.92 -2.02
C LYS A 250 10.14 -30.18 -2.39
N ILE A 251 9.28 -30.55 -1.43
CA ILE A 251 7.85 -30.83 -1.67
C ILE A 251 7.10 -29.69 -2.40
N ASN A 252 7.55 -28.44 -2.23
CA ASN A 252 6.95 -27.28 -2.89
C ASN A 252 7.71 -26.83 -4.15
N SER A 253 8.61 -27.64 -4.73
CA SER A 253 9.45 -27.21 -5.88
C SER A 253 8.64 -26.74 -7.08
N ASN A 254 7.47 -27.35 -7.28
CA ASN A 254 6.52 -27.07 -8.35
C ASN A 254 5.37 -26.17 -7.89
N TYR A 255 5.44 -25.64 -6.66
CA TYR A 255 4.41 -24.83 -6.00
C TYR A 255 3.07 -25.54 -5.72
N GLU A 256 3.04 -26.88 -5.79
CA GLU A 256 1.84 -27.73 -5.63
C GLU A 256 1.31 -27.75 -4.18
N LEU A 257 2.19 -27.79 -3.16
CA LEU A 257 1.79 -27.75 -1.76
C LEU A 257 1.21 -26.37 -1.38
N CYS A 258 1.85 -25.30 -1.85
CA CYS A 258 1.38 -23.93 -1.66
C CYS A 258 1.92 -22.98 -2.75
N ALA A 259 1.01 -22.54 -3.62
CA ALA A 259 1.26 -21.59 -4.71
C ALA A 259 1.78 -20.21 -4.29
N THR A 260 1.77 -19.89 -2.99
CA THR A 260 2.19 -18.58 -2.46
C THR A 260 3.38 -18.67 -1.49
N TYR A 261 4.05 -19.82 -1.46
CA TYR A 261 5.29 -20.08 -0.72
C TYR A 261 6.47 -20.26 -1.67
N PRO A 262 7.73 -20.10 -1.20
CA PRO A 262 8.90 -20.39 -2.03
C PRO A 262 8.97 -21.87 -2.41
N ALA A 263 9.68 -22.17 -3.49
CA ALA A 263 9.95 -23.53 -3.97
C ALA A 263 10.75 -24.39 -2.96
N VAL A 264 11.53 -23.73 -2.10
CA VAL A 264 12.38 -24.36 -1.08
C VAL A 264 11.86 -23.90 0.29
N ILE A 265 11.49 -24.86 1.14
CA ILE A 265 11.00 -24.62 2.51
C ILE A 265 11.75 -25.50 3.51
N VAL A 266 11.90 -25.02 4.74
CA VAL A 266 12.48 -25.80 5.84
C VAL A 266 11.39 -26.22 6.82
N VAL A 267 11.38 -27.52 7.13
CA VAL A 267 10.39 -28.22 7.96
C VAL A 267 11.11 -29.21 8.88
N PRO A 268 10.50 -29.69 9.99
CA PRO A 268 11.16 -30.65 10.87
C PRO A 268 11.47 -31.97 10.16
N THR A 269 12.63 -32.57 10.47
CA THR A 269 13.17 -33.74 9.76
C THR A 269 12.22 -34.94 9.78
N SER A 270 11.58 -35.19 10.92
CA SER A 270 10.69 -36.33 11.19
C SER A 270 9.30 -36.25 10.53
N VAL A 271 8.92 -35.10 9.97
CA VAL A 271 7.61 -34.92 9.30
C VAL A 271 7.61 -35.59 7.93
N LYS A 272 6.55 -36.33 7.61
CA LYS A 272 6.33 -36.95 6.30
C LYS A 272 5.56 -36.01 5.37
N ASP A 273 5.78 -36.13 4.07
CA ASP A 273 5.14 -35.27 3.07
C ASP A 273 3.61 -35.47 3.01
N ASP A 274 3.11 -36.67 3.29
CA ASP A 274 1.67 -36.95 3.47
C ASP A 274 1.06 -36.22 4.68
N ASP A 275 1.77 -36.21 5.81
CA ASP A 275 1.34 -35.47 7.01
C ASP A 275 1.31 -33.97 6.68
N LEU A 276 2.37 -33.45 6.03
CA LEU A 276 2.50 -32.05 5.64
C LEU A 276 1.40 -31.60 4.65
N SER A 277 0.96 -32.49 3.76
CA SER A 277 -0.15 -32.23 2.83
C SER A 277 -1.49 -32.05 3.57
N LYS A 278 -1.72 -32.80 4.66
CA LYS A 278 -2.90 -32.60 5.53
C LYS A 278 -2.80 -31.33 6.37
N VAL A 279 -1.61 -30.98 6.86
CA VAL A 279 -1.34 -29.68 7.50
C VAL A 279 -1.67 -28.54 6.53
N ALA A 280 -1.28 -28.65 5.25
CA ALA A 280 -1.62 -27.67 4.22
C ALA A 280 -3.13 -27.55 4.00
N ALA A 281 -3.86 -28.67 3.96
CA ALA A 281 -5.32 -28.66 3.85
C ALA A 281 -6.03 -27.97 5.03
N PHE A 282 -5.43 -27.94 6.23
CA PHE A 282 -5.96 -27.25 7.41
C PHE A 282 -5.47 -25.80 7.56
N ARG A 283 -4.54 -25.33 6.72
CA ARG A 283 -3.96 -23.98 6.80
C ARG A 283 -4.45 -23.13 5.63
N ALA A 284 -5.00 -21.94 5.90
CA ALA A 284 -5.55 -21.08 4.87
C ALA A 284 -4.55 -20.82 3.70
N LYS A 285 -4.94 -21.23 2.49
CA LYS A 285 -4.11 -21.21 1.25
C LYS A 285 -2.88 -22.14 1.27
N GLY A 286 -2.90 -23.23 2.04
CA GLY A 286 -1.80 -24.21 2.11
C GLY A 286 -0.56 -23.74 2.89
N ARG A 287 -0.65 -22.61 3.61
CA ARG A 287 0.51 -21.94 4.23
C ARG A 287 0.87 -22.56 5.59
N VAL A 288 1.42 -23.77 5.54
CA VAL A 288 1.91 -24.55 6.68
C VAL A 288 3.00 -23.80 7.47
N PRO A 289 3.21 -24.09 8.77
CA PRO A 289 4.31 -23.48 9.51
C PRO A 289 5.67 -23.89 8.94
N VAL A 290 6.44 -22.92 8.42
CA VAL A 290 7.80 -23.14 7.88
C VAL A 290 8.82 -22.29 8.61
N LEU A 291 10.04 -22.80 8.76
CA LEU A 291 11.13 -22.09 9.41
C LEU A 291 11.50 -20.82 8.61
N SER A 292 11.61 -19.71 9.34
CA SER A 292 12.12 -18.43 8.84
C SER A 292 13.48 -18.08 9.45
N TRP A 293 13.70 -18.45 10.70
CA TRP A 293 14.95 -18.24 11.42
C TRP A 293 15.17 -19.28 12.53
N ILE A 294 16.41 -19.59 12.86
CA ILE A 294 16.81 -20.41 14.00
C ILE A 294 17.96 -19.75 14.77
N HIS A 295 17.89 -19.81 16.11
CA HIS A 295 18.95 -19.30 16.99
C HIS A 295 20.16 -20.25 16.97
N PRO A 296 21.39 -19.76 16.74
CA PRO A 296 22.57 -20.61 16.50
C PRO A 296 22.92 -21.50 17.72
N GLU A 297 22.71 -21.01 18.94
CA GLU A 297 22.99 -21.77 20.16
C GLU A 297 21.77 -22.54 20.67
N SER A 298 20.74 -21.84 21.18
CA SER A 298 19.55 -22.45 21.81
C SER A 298 18.61 -23.24 20.88
N GLN A 299 18.85 -23.26 19.57
CA GLN A 299 17.98 -23.89 18.55
C GLN A 299 16.52 -23.38 18.54
N ALA A 300 16.20 -22.30 19.24
CA ALA A 300 14.88 -21.70 19.21
C ALA A 300 14.55 -21.14 17.81
N THR A 301 13.40 -21.52 17.26
CA THR A 301 13.01 -21.16 15.88
C THR A 301 11.88 -20.17 15.79
N ILE A 302 11.95 -19.28 14.80
CA ILE A 302 10.81 -18.49 14.33
C ILE A 302 10.24 -19.20 13.10
N THR A 303 9.01 -19.73 13.23
CA THR A 303 8.23 -20.30 12.12
C THR A 303 7.08 -19.38 11.73
N ARG A 304 6.69 -19.37 10.45
CA ARG A 304 5.55 -18.58 9.93
C ARG A 304 4.53 -19.46 9.22
N CYS A 305 3.24 -19.15 9.37
CA CYS A 305 2.11 -19.87 8.78
C CYS A 305 0.96 -18.90 8.46
N SER A 306 -0.13 -19.41 7.88
CA SER A 306 -1.45 -18.78 7.96
C SER A 306 -2.25 -19.25 9.19
N GLN A 307 -3.40 -18.60 9.41
CA GLN A 307 -4.41 -19.12 10.33
C GLN A 307 -4.81 -20.58 10.01
N PRO A 308 -5.15 -21.39 11.03
CA PRO A 308 -5.80 -22.69 10.86
C PRO A 308 -7.29 -22.53 10.49
N LEU A 309 -7.83 -23.50 9.76
CA LEU A 309 -9.22 -23.55 9.29
C LEU A 309 -10.14 -24.25 10.32
N VAL A 310 -10.15 -23.68 11.53
CA VAL A 310 -10.93 -24.19 12.68
C VAL A 310 -12.44 -24.07 12.43
N GLY A 311 -12.86 -22.97 11.80
CA GLY A 311 -14.26 -22.67 11.53
C GLY A 311 -15.13 -22.45 12.78
N PRO A 312 -16.45 -22.22 12.60
CA PRO A 312 -17.39 -22.05 13.71
C PRO A 312 -17.65 -23.36 14.49
N SER A 313 -17.24 -24.51 13.97
CA SER A 313 -17.46 -25.84 14.58
C SER A 313 -16.27 -26.37 15.38
N ASP A 314 -15.28 -25.52 15.69
CA ASP A 314 -14.08 -25.90 16.45
C ASP A 314 -13.35 -27.14 15.89
N LYS A 315 -13.20 -27.19 14.56
CA LYS A 315 -12.48 -28.27 13.86
C LYS A 315 -11.02 -28.29 14.28
N ARG A 316 -10.49 -29.51 14.46
CA ARG A 316 -9.11 -29.80 14.83
C ARG A 316 -8.45 -30.66 13.76
N CYS A 317 -7.14 -30.50 13.58
CA CYS A 317 -6.34 -31.34 12.68
C CYS A 317 -5.23 -31.99 13.50
N LYS A 318 -5.31 -33.32 13.66
CA LYS A 318 -4.33 -34.11 14.41
C LYS A 318 -2.92 -33.94 13.85
N GLU A 319 -2.81 -33.85 12.52
CA GLU A 319 -1.53 -33.66 11.83
C GLU A 319 -0.96 -32.26 12.04
N ASP A 320 -1.77 -31.19 12.07
CA ASP A 320 -1.30 -29.83 12.40
C ASP A 320 -0.85 -29.74 13.87
N GLU A 321 -1.60 -30.32 14.79
CA GLU A 321 -1.23 -30.38 16.22
C GLU A 321 0.08 -31.17 16.43
N LYS A 322 0.21 -32.34 15.80
CA LYS A 322 1.44 -33.14 15.79
C LYS A 322 2.60 -32.36 15.15
N TYR A 323 2.34 -31.59 14.10
CA TYR A 323 3.36 -30.80 13.41
C TYR A 323 3.87 -29.65 14.30
N LEU A 324 2.98 -28.94 15.00
CA LEU A 324 3.35 -27.94 16.01
C LEU A 324 4.11 -28.56 17.19
N GLN A 325 3.68 -29.73 17.68
CA GLN A 325 4.43 -30.50 18.68
C GLN A 325 5.84 -30.83 18.19
N THR A 326 5.99 -31.27 16.93
CA THR A 326 7.31 -31.58 16.35
C THR A 326 8.21 -30.34 16.24
N ILE A 327 7.66 -29.15 16.02
CA ILE A 327 8.41 -27.88 16.06
C ILE A 327 8.87 -27.56 17.48
N MET A 328 8.07 -27.88 18.50
CA MET A 328 8.49 -27.72 19.90
C MET A 328 9.59 -28.72 20.27
N ASP A 329 9.42 -29.99 19.92
CA ASP A 329 10.39 -31.07 20.19
C ASP A 329 11.74 -30.85 19.48
N ALA A 330 11.76 -30.09 18.38
CA ALA A 330 12.99 -29.68 17.69
C ALA A 330 13.88 -28.73 18.54
N ASN A 331 13.35 -28.16 19.63
CA ASN A 331 14.10 -27.37 20.60
C ASN A 331 14.14 -28.08 21.97
N ALA A 332 15.21 -28.85 22.21
CA ALA A 332 15.42 -29.59 23.46
C ALA A 332 15.51 -28.71 24.73
N GLN A 333 15.63 -27.38 24.61
CA GLN A 333 15.69 -26.45 25.75
C GLN A 333 14.31 -25.91 26.17
N SER A 334 13.22 -26.19 25.43
CA SER A 334 11.88 -25.68 25.76
C SER A 334 10.81 -26.76 25.74
N HIS A 335 9.92 -26.71 26.73
CA HIS A 335 8.68 -27.50 26.78
C HIS A 335 7.43 -26.67 26.42
N LYS A 336 7.63 -25.49 25.80
CA LYS A 336 6.55 -24.58 25.38
C LYS A 336 6.82 -24.00 23.99
N LEU A 337 5.79 -24.01 23.15
CA LEU A 337 5.71 -23.28 21.90
C LEU A 337 4.80 -22.06 22.10
N ILE A 338 5.27 -20.87 21.66
CA ILE A 338 4.47 -19.64 21.71
C ILE A 338 3.97 -19.32 20.30
N ILE A 339 2.66 -19.12 20.16
CA ILE A 339 2.02 -18.74 18.90
C ILE A 339 1.63 -17.27 19.01
N PHE A 340 2.27 -16.43 18.19
CA PHE A 340 1.93 -15.01 18.07
C PHE A 340 0.97 -14.82 16.89
N ASP A 341 -0.32 -14.60 17.18
CA ASP A 341 -1.24 -14.05 16.19
C ASP A 341 -1.04 -12.53 16.11
N ALA A 342 -0.77 -12.01 14.92
CA ALA A 342 -0.53 -10.59 14.71
C ALA A 342 -1.83 -9.74 14.70
N ARG A 343 -3.00 -10.39 14.79
CA ARG A 343 -4.31 -9.73 14.79
C ARG A 343 -4.76 -9.36 16.20
N GLN A 344 -5.69 -8.40 16.27
CA GLN A 344 -6.52 -8.22 17.46
C GLN A 344 -7.46 -9.43 17.65
N ASN A 345 -7.72 -9.80 18.90
CA ASN A 345 -8.56 -10.97 19.25
C ASN A 345 -9.91 -10.97 18.51
N SER A 346 -10.60 -9.82 18.47
CA SER A 346 -11.89 -9.65 17.77
C SER A 346 -11.83 -9.98 16.28
N VAL A 347 -10.69 -9.71 15.62
CA VAL A 347 -10.46 -10.03 14.19
C VAL A 347 -10.12 -11.52 14.02
N ALA A 348 -9.42 -12.12 14.98
CA ALA A 348 -9.19 -13.57 15.00
C ALA A 348 -10.50 -14.35 15.19
N ASP A 349 -11.35 -13.93 16.13
CA ASP A 349 -12.67 -14.50 16.39
C ASP A 349 -13.59 -14.34 15.18
N THR A 350 -13.62 -13.15 14.56
CA THR A 350 -14.39 -12.91 13.33
C THR A 350 -13.95 -13.84 12.20
N ASN A 351 -12.63 -14.00 11.98
CA ASN A 351 -12.13 -14.90 10.96
C ASN A 351 -12.44 -16.38 11.25
N LYS A 352 -12.50 -16.80 12.53
CA LYS A 352 -12.92 -18.16 12.91
C LYS A 352 -14.32 -18.49 12.38
N VAL A 353 -15.25 -17.53 12.40
CA VAL A 353 -16.61 -17.71 11.87
C VAL A 353 -16.64 -17.91 10.34
N HIS A 354 -15.64 -17.36 9.62
CA HIS A 354 -15.55 -17.38 8.16
C HIS A 354 -14.57 -18.43 7.58
N SER A 355 -14.05 -19.34 8.43
CA SER A 355 -13.00 -20.33 8.05
C SER A 355 -13.51 -21.76 7.85
#